data_AF-A0A936GN89-F1
#
_entry.id   AF-A0A936GN89-F1
#
_cell.length_a   1.000
_cell.length_b   1.000
_cell.length_c   1.000
_cell.angle_alpha   90.00
_cell.angle_beta   90.00
_cell.angle_gamma   90.00
#
_symmetry.space_group_name_H-M   'P 1'
#
loop_
_entity.id
_entity.type
_entity.pdbx_description
1 polymer ?
#
loop_
_entity_poly.entity_id
_entity_poly.type
_entity_poly.pdbx_seq_one_letter_code
_entity_poly.pdbx_strand_id
1 'polypeptide(L)'
;MKLRIVFLLSLCNVACAELPPVVGGNGNVSPNQPVIVPKAPASTATYETMKRLEQMQAEVQQLTGKVEEQAFQIEELKKQQKTMYTDFDDRLQTIENKSDSTPPAAATDSSTPSSSTTSDSEPPPPVDNEQVKPEVKSEPAPVSRSSLGDSSATGAVVSETSSASSSVEVSDVEKQDYQQAYDDLRNGKTAQSITEFNAYLTSHPTSGYASNAQYWLGEAHRVNLDNTSARSAFNQVVDKYPNSAKVPDALYKLGIIELEEKNQDKAREIFTKITTEFANSKAASLAQKKLQTLDAAPH
;
A
#
# COMPACT_ATOMS: atom_id res chain seq x y z
N MET A 1 26.83 -30.32 19.47
CA MET A 1 25.59 -31.10 19.32
C MET A 1 24.72 -30.43 18.26
N LYS A 2 24.50 -31.11 17.13
CA LYS A 2 23.68 -30.67 15.98
C LYS A 2 22.45 -31.57 15.94
N LEU A 3 21.25 -31.01 15.79
CA LEU A 3 20.08 -31.79 15.38
C LEU A 3 19.26 -30.97 14.37
N ARG A 4 19.46 -31.30 13.09
CA ARG A 4 18.66 -30.84 11.95
C ARG A 4 17.69 -31.97 11.62
N ILE A 5 16.39 -31.71 11.69
CA ILE A 5 15.36 -32.64 11.20
C ILE A 5 15.11 -32.30 9.73
N VAL A 6 15.67 -33.16 8.88
CA VAL A 6 15.41 -33.25 7.45
C VAL A 6 14.30 -34.29 7.29
N PHE A 7 13.16 -33.91 6.72
CA PHE A 7 12.19 -34.90 6.25
C PHE A 7 12.21 -34.89 4.72
N LEU A 8 12.93 -35.90 4.20
CA LEU A 8 13.13 -36.23 2.79
C LEU A 8 12.37 -37.54 2.55
N LEU A 9 11.40 -37.50 1.65
CA LEU A 9 10.72 -38.64 1.01
C LEU A 9 10.16 -38.05 -0.30
N SER A 10 10.76 -38.10 -1.50
CA SER A 10 11.63 -39.06 -2.19
C SER A 10 11.10 -40.49 -2.23
N LEU A 11 11.09 -41.07 -3.44
CA LEU A 11 10.58 -42.37 -3.91
C LEU A 11 9.17 -42.25 -4.54
N CYS A 12 8.92 -42.53 -5.82
CA CYS A 12 9.70 -43.19 -6.86
C CYS A 12 9.33 -42.62 -8.24
N ASN A 13 10.37 -42.31 -9.03
CA ASN A 13 10.33 -42.35 -10.48
C ASN A 13 10.23 -43.82 -10.92
N VAL A 14 9.27 -44.14 -11.80
CA VAL A 14 9.45 -45.23 -12.76
C VAL A 14 9.34 -44.63 -14.14
N ALA A 15 10.48 -44.59 -14.80
CA ALA A 15 10.61 -44.38 -16.22
C ALA A 15 10.20 -45.66 -16.95
N CYS A 16 9.41 -45.53 -18.02
CA CYS A 16 9.53 -46.37 -19.20
C CYS A 16 9.42 -45.44 -20.41
N ALA A 17 10.58 -45.12 -20.97
CA ALA A 17 10.70 -44.68 -22.34
C ALA A 17 10.62 -45.93 -23.24
N GLU A 18 9.77 -45.91 -24.27
CA GLU A 18 9.99 -46.71 -25.46
C GLU A 18 9.41 -45.97 -26.68
N LEU A 19 10.31 -45.60 -27.58
CA LEU A 19 10.09 -45.12 -28.94
C LEU A 19 10.09 -46.35 -29.91
N PRO A 20 9.66 -46.19 -31.17
CA PRO A 20 8.73 -47.10 -31.86
C PRO A 20 9.40 -48.17 -32.72
N PRO A 21 8.65 -49.20 -33.17
CA PRO A 21 8.98 -49.88 -34.42
C PRO A 21 8.35 -49.13 -35.60
N VAL A 22 9.20 -48.72 -36.54
CA VAL A 22 8.84 -48.40 -37.91
C VAL A 22 8.41 -49.70 -38.61
N VAL A 23 7.21 -49.74 -39.17
CA VAL A 23 6.80 -50.77 -40.14
C VAL A 23 6.33 -50.04 -41.38
N GLY A 24 7.20 -50.06 -42.39
CA GLY A 24 6.82 -49.80 -43.77
C GLY A 24 6.05 -51.00 -44.31
N GLY A 25 4.89 -50.76 -44.91
CA GLY A 25 4.07 -51.78 -45.55
C GLY A 25 3.15 -51.14 -46.55
N ASN A 26 3.64 -50.96 -47.78
CA ASN A 26 2.80 -50.64 -48.94
C ASN A 26 1.87 -51.83 -49.20
N GLY A 27 0.58 -51.62 -48.98
CA GLY A 27 -0.51 -52.54 -49.35
C GLY A 27 -1.70 -51.71 -49.80
N ASN A 28 -1.90 -51.66 -51.11
CA ASN A 28 -3.00 -50.97 -51.76
C ASN A 28 -4.33 -51.74 -51.54
N VAL A 29 -5.46 -51.04 -51.74
CA VAL A 29 -6.87 -51.52 -51.88
C VAL A 29 -7.74 -51.49 -50.60
N SER A 30 -8.53 -50.42 -50.41
CA SER A 30 -9.99 -50.38 -50.69
C SER A 30 -10.66 -49.14 -50.07
N PRO A 31 -11.34 -48.25 -50.83
CA PRO A 31 -12.03 -47.08 -50.28
C PRO A 31 -13.51 -47.40 -50.05
N ASN A 32 -13.86 -48.03 -48.92
CA ASN A 32 -15.19 -47.89 -48.31
C ASN A 32 -15.29 -48.66 -46.99
N GLN A 33 -14.91 -48.02 -45.89
CA GLN A 33 -15.40 -48.36 -44.55
C GLN A 33 -15.80 -47.03 -43.91
N PRO A 34 -17.09 -46.78 -43.62
CA PRO A 34 -17.45 -45.62 -42.82
C PRO A 34 -16.82 -45.81 -41.44
N VAL A 35 -15.89 -44.91 -41.09
CA VAL A 35 -15.39 -44.78 -39.73
C VAL A 35 -16.58 -44.37 -38.87
N ILE A 36 -17.16 -45.34 -38.15
CA ILE A 36 -18.10 -45.06 -37.07
C ILE A 36 -17.27 -44.44 -35.95
N VAL A 37 -17.12 -43.11 -36.00
CA VAL A 37 -16.77 -42.34 -34.82
C VAL A 37 -17.94 -42.54 -33.84
N PRO A 38 -17.74 -43.08 -32.64
CA PRO A 38 -18.83 -43.13 -31.67
C PRO A 38 -19.19 -41.69 -31.32
N LYS A 39 -20.28 -41.19 -31.93
CA LYS A 39 -20.95 -39.97 -31.48
C LYS A 39 -21.47 -40.28 -30.09
N ALA A 40 -20.80 -39.75 -29.06
CA ALA A 40 -21.29 -39.81 -27.70
C ALA A 40 -22.77 -39.40 -27.69
N PRO A 41 -23.66 -40.18 -27.05
CA PRO A 41 -25.08 -39.88 -27.10
C PRO A 41 -25.31 -38.51 -26.47
N ALA A 42 -26.21 -37.71 -27.07
CA ALA A 42 -26.52 -36.36 -26.61
C ALA A 42 -26.87 -36.29 -25.10
N SER A 43 -27.29 -37.42 -24.51
CA SER A 43 -27.54 -37.60 -23.09
C SER A 43 -26.31 -37.39 -22.19
N THR A 44 -25.10 -37.73 -22.64
CA THR A 44 -23.87 -37.56 -21.86
C THR A 44 -23.49 -36.08 -21.75
N ALA A 45 -23.61 -35.34 -22.85
CA ALA A 45 -23.35 -33.90 -22.86
C ALA A 45 -24.38 -33.12 -22.02
N THR A 46 -25.66 -33.52 -22.03
CA THR A 46 -26.69 -32.92 -21.15
C THR A 46 -26.49 -33.26 -19.68
N TYR A 47 -25.92 -34.42 -19.37
CA TYR A 47 -25.58 -34.80 -17.99
C TYR A 47 -24.40 -33.98 -17.45
N GLU A 48 -23.38 -33.74 -18.28
CA GLU A 48 -22.25 -32.89 -17.93
C GLU A 48 -22.66 -31.43 -17.69
N THR A 49 -23.57 -30.88 -18.49
CA THR A 49 -24.08 -29.52 -18.28
C THR A 49 -24.90 -29.43 -16.99
N MET A 50 -25.73 -30.43 -16.69
CA MET A 50 -26.50 -30.48 -15.45
C MET A 50 -25.59 -30.55 -14.22
N LYS A 51 -24.54 -31.40 -14.27
CA LYS A 51 -23.54 -31.51 -13.20
C LYS A 51 -22.77 -30.20 -12.99
N ARG A 52 -22.43 -29.47 -14.07
CA ARG A 52 -21.80 -28.15 -13.98
C ARG A 52 -22.73 -27.11 -13.35
N LEU A 53 -24.03 -27.20 -13.63
CA LEU A 53 -25.03 -26.29 -13.07
C LEU A 53 -25.22 -26.54 -11.57
N GLU A 54 -25.26 -27.79 -11.13
CA GLU A 54 -25.24 -28.16 -9.71
C GLU A 54 -23.95 -27.70 -9.02
N GLN A 55 -22.80 -27.88 -9.66
CA GLN A 55 -21.51 -27.42 -9.13
C GLN A 55 -21.48 -25.90 -8.98
N MET A 56 -21.96 -25.14 -9.96
CA MET A 56 -22.03 -23.68 -9.85
C MET A 56 -22.99 -23.24 -8.74
N GLN A 57 -24.13 -23.90 -8.57
CA GLN A 57 -25.05 -23.59 -7.47
C GLN A 57 -24.42 -23.86 -6.10
N ALA A 58 -23.66 -24.95 -5.96
CA ALA A 58 -22.91 -25.24 -4.74
C ALA A 58 -21.82 -24.19 -4.47
N GLU A 59 -21.12 -23.75 -5.51
CA GLU A 59 -20.10 -22.70 -5.39
C GLU A 59 -20.70 -21.35 -4.99
N VAL A 60 -21.87 -20.98 -5.53
CA VAL A 60 -22.59 -19.77 -5.14
C VAL A 60 -22.97 -19.83 -3.66
N GLN A 61 -23.50 -20.96 -3.18
CA GLN A 61 -23.83 -21.13 -1.75
C GLN A 61 -22.57 -21.00 -0.87
N GLN A 62 -21.46 -21.60 -1.29
CA GLN A 62 -20.18 -21.50 -0.58
C GLN A 62 -19.65 -20.06 -0.56
N LEU A 63 -19.75 -19.34 -1.67
CA LEU A 63 -19.31 -17.94 -1.77
C LEU A 63 -20.20 -17.05 -0.90
N THR A 64 -21.51 -17.24 -0.89
CA THR A 64 -22.42 -16.53 0.01
C THR A 64 -22.03 -16.76 1.48
N GLY A 65 -21.75 -18.00 1.87
CA GLY A 65 -21.28 -18.31 3.23
C GLY A 65 -19.96 -17.60 3.57
N LYS A 66 -19.01 -17.54 2.64
CA LYS A 66 -17.75 -16.77 2.84
C LYS A 66 -17.99 -15.27 2.96
N VAL A 67 -18.93 -14.72 2.19
CA VAL A 67 -19.29 -13.29 2.27
C VAL A 67 -19.91 -12.96 3.62
N GLU A 68 -20.81 -13.81 4.13
CA GLU A 68 -21.40 -13.68 5.46
C GLU A 68 -20.33 -13.78 6.57
N GLU A 69 -19.40 -14.73 6.45
CA GLU A 69 -18.29 -14.88 7.39
C GLU A 69 -17.40 -13.63 7.40
N GLN A 70 -17.03 -13.11 6.23
CA GLN A 70 -16.22 -11.89 6.12
C GLN A 70 -16.96 -10.66 6.66
N ALA A 71 -18.27 -10.55 6.40
CA ALA A 71 -19.10 -9.47 6.95
C ALA A 71 -19.11 -9.50 8.48
N PHE A 72 -19.24 -10.70 9.07
CA PHE A 72 -19.15 -10.88 10.52
C PHE A 72 -17.77 -10.52 11.07
N GLN A 73 -16.68 -10.95 10.42
CA GLN A 73 -15.32 -10.59 10.82
C GLN A 73 -15.08 -9.08 10.79
N ILE A 74 -15.60 -8.38 9.77
CA ILE A 74 -15.51 -6.91 9.68
C ILE A 74 -16.27 -6.26 10.83
N GLU A 75 -17.48 -6.73 11.15
CA GLU A 75 -18.27 -6.19 12.25
C GLU A 75 -17.60 -6.41 13.61
N GLU A 76 -17.01 -7.59 13.83
CA GLU A 76 -16.26 -7.90 15.04
C GLU A 76 -15.01 -7.03 15.18
N LEU A 77 -14.23 -6.84 14.09
CA LEU A 77 -13.08 -5.94 14.10
C LEU A 77 -13.47 -4.50 14.42
N LYS A 78 -14.59 -4.01 13.86
CA LYS A 78 -15.12 -2.67 14.17
C LYS A 78 -15.53 -2.56 15.63
N LYS A 79 -16.19 -3.59 16.17
CA LYS A 79 -16.60 -3.64 17.58
C LYS A 79 -15.37 -3.60 18.49
N GLN A 80 -14.36 -4.40 18.20
CA GLN A 80 -13.09 -4.40 18.94
C GLN A 80 -12.42 -3.03 18.91
N GLN A 81 -12.34 -2.40 17.74
CA GLN A 81 -11.82 -1.05 17.60
C GLN A 81 -12.60 -0.05 18.46
N LYS A 82 -13.94 -0.08 18.43
CA LYS A 82 -14.79 0.80 19.24
C LYS A 82 -14.58 0.58 20.75
N THR A 83 -14.54 -0.67 21.19
CA THR A 83 -14.28 -1.00 22.61
C THR A 83 -12.92 -0.48 23.08
N MET A 84 -11.89 -0.60 22.23
CA MET A 84 -10.58 -0.02 22.54
C MET A 84 -10.65 1.50 22.68
N TYR A 85 -11.35 2.20 21.79
CA TYR A 85 -11.50 3.66 21.90
C TYR A 85 -12.26 4.10 23.16
N THR A 86 -13.32 3.39 23.54
CA THR A 86 -14.06 3.73 24.77
C THR A 86 -13.22 3.49 26.02
N ASP A 87 -12.41 2.43 26.05
CA ASP A 87 -11.48 2.19 27.18
C ASP A 87 -10.41 3.30 27.28
N PHE A 88 -9.88 3.76 26.15
CA PHE A 88 -8.95 4.88 26.14
C PHE A 88 -9.59 6.17 26.66
N ASP A 89 -10.83 6.47 26.26
CA ASP A 89 -11.57 7.66 26.70
C ASP A 89 -11.90 7.61 28.20
N ASP A 90 -12.40 6.47 28.70
CA ASP A 90 -12.68 6.25 30.12
C ASP A 90 -11.42 6.42 30.98
N ARG A 91 -10.27 5.91 30.50
CA ARG A 91 -8.98 6.08 31.17
C ARG A 91 -8.50 7.52 31.13
N LEU A 92 -8.68 8.22 30.03
CA LEU A 92 -8.31 9.63 29.91
C LEU A 92 -9.14 10.49 30.86
N GLN A 93 -10.45 10.27 30.90
CA GLN A 93 -11.36 10.95 31.83
C GLN A 93 -11.04 10.63 33.29
N THR A 94 -10.62 9.39 33.59
CA THR A 94 -10.18 9.00 34.94
C THR A 94 -8.88 9.70 35.32
N ILE A 95 -7.94 9.87 34.39
CA ILE A 95 -6.68 10.61 34.63
C ILE A 95 -6.95 12.10 34.79
N GLU A 96 -7.84 12.67 33.98
CA GLU A 96 -8.25 14.08 34.07
C GLU A 96 -8.94 14.37 35.41
N ASN A 97 -9.91 13.55 35.81
CA ASN A 97 -10.58 13.67 37.11
C ASN A 97 -9.67 13.37 38.31
N LYS A 98 -8.62 12.56 38.13
CA LYS A 98 -7.59 12.31 39.16
C LYS A 98 -6.57 13.45 39.25
N SER A 99 -6.41 14.23 38.19
CA SER A 99 -5.54 15.41 38.18
C SER A 99 -6.20 16.61 38.89
N ASP A 100 -7.54 16.64 38.96
CA ASP A 100 -8.30 17.63 39.75
C ASP A 100 -8.57 17.21 41.21
N SER A 101 -8.21 15.99 41.62
CA SER A 101 -8.38 15.51 43.00
C SER A 101 -7.04 15.30 43.70
N THR A 102 -6.41 16.42 44.08
CA THR A 102 -5.37 16.43 45.13
C THR A 102 -6.02 16.09 46.48
N PRO A 103 -5.53 15.08 47.24
CA PRO A 103 -6.01 14.82 48.61
C PRO A 103 -5.64 15.96 49.57
N PRO A 104 -6.45 16.24 50.61
CA PRO A 104 -6.29 17.41 51.46
C PRO A 104 -5.07 17.26 52.37
N ALA A 105 -4.10 18.18 52.22
CA ALA A 105 -3.14 18.46 53.26
C ALA A 105 -3.84 19.27 54.36
N ALA A 106 -4.05 18.65 55.52
CA ALA A 106 -4.47 19.35 56.72
C ALA A 106 -3.32 20.23 57.24
N ALA A 107 -3.51 21.54 57.24
CA ALA A 107 -2.97 22.45 58.25
C ALA A 107 -3.78 23.76 58.24
N THR A 108 -4.61 23.89 59.26
CA THR A 108 -5.29 25.09 59.72
C THR A 108 -4.28 26.21 59.99
N ASP A 109 -4.45 27.39 59.37
CA ASP A 109 -4.61 28.60 60.18
C ASP A 109 -5.28 29.73 59.38
N SER A 110 -6.16 30.42 60.09
CA SER A 110 -7.08 31.44 59.60
C SER A 110 -6.52 32.84 59.78
N SER A 111 -6.60 33.70 58.76
CA SER A 111 -6.92 35.12 58.95
C SER A 111 -7.35 35.81 57.64
N THR A 112 -8.61 36.22 57.59
CA THR A 112 -9.17 37.33 56.80
C THR A 112 -9.50 38.48 57.78
N PRO A 113 -9.90 39.73 57.39
CA PRO A 113 -10.27 40.27 56.06
C PRO A 113 -9.82 41.73 55.74
N SER A 114 -10.31 42.23 54.59
CA SER A 114 -10.59 43.65 54.19
C SER A 114 -9.46 44.49 53.60
N SER A 115 -9.67 45.37 52.59
CA SER A 115 -10.78 45.72 51.68
C SER A 115 -10.24 46.76 50.65
N SER A 116 -10.78 46.78 49.41
CA SER A 116 -10.90 47.92 48.44
C SER A 116 -9.63 48.68 47.95
N THR A 117 -9.48 49.28 46.76
CA THR A 117 -10.19 49.41 45.47
C THR A 117 -9.28 50.26 44.53
N THR A 118 -9.34 50.02 43.20
CA THR A 118 -9.03 50.88 42.01
C THR A 118 -7.62 51.20 41.47
N SER A 119 -7.53 50.98 40.13
CA SER A 119 -6.84 51.70 39.04
C SER A 119 -5.31 51.64 38.93
N ASP A 120 -4.77 51.02 37.88
CA ASP A 120 -4.46 51.65 36.58
C ASP A 120 -3.64 50.68 35.66
N SER A 121 -3.49 51.04 34.37
CA SER A 121 -2.63 50.47 33.29
C SER A 121 -3.24 49.33 32.46
N GLU A 122 -3.86 49.57 31.31
CA GLU A 122 -3.41 50.08 29.98
C GLU A 122 -2.70 49.01 29.10
N PRO A 123 -3.20 48.73 27.88
CA PRO A 123 -2.73 47.63 27.01
C PRO A 123 -1.64 48.05 26.00
N PRO A 124 -0.83 47.11 25.47
CA PRO A 124 0.17 47.40 24.44
C PRO A 124 -0.47 47.52 23.03
N PRO A 125 0.13 48.35 22.13
CA PRO A 125 -0.47 48.72 20.84
C PRO A 125 -0.24 47.71 19.70
N PRO A 126 -1.03 47.81 18.61
CA PRO A 126 -0.87 47.05 17.37
C PRO A 126 0.17 47.70 16.45
N VAL A 127 0.88 46.88 15.68
CA VAL A 127 1.80 47.35 14.62
C VAL A 127 1.04 47.46 13.29
N ASP A 128 0.97 48.70 12.79
CA ASP A 128 0.49 49.08 11.48
C ASP A 128 1.45 48.63 10.36
N ASN A 129 0.84 48.24 9.25
CA ASN A 129 1.46 47.72 8.05
C ASN A 129 1.61 48.88 7.05
N GLU A 130 2.80 49.51 6.98
CA GLU A 130 3.09 50.57 6.03
C GLU A 130 3.86 50.06 4.79
N GLN A 131 3.23 50.34 3.66
CA GLN A 131 3.58 50.03 2.28
C GLN A 131 4.87 50.72 1.82
N VAL A 132 5.88 49.96 1.37
CA VAL A 132 6.93 50.49 0.47
C VAL A 132 7.28 49.46 -0.62
N LYS A 133 6.92 49.83 -1.85
CA LYS A 133 7.46 49.34 -3.14
C LYS A 133 8.80 50.06 -3.40
N PRO A 134 9.84 49.41 -3.95
CA PRO A 134 10.13 49.62 -5.37
C PRO A 134 10.59 48.38 -6.13
N GLU A 135 10.39 48.49 -7.44
CA GLU A 135 10.71 47.55 -8.49
C GLU A 135 12.01 48.01 -9.19
N VAL A 136 12.63 47.08 -9.94
CA VAL A 136 13.48 47.26 -11.15
C VAL A 136 14.90 46.63 -11.08
N LYS A 137 14.97 45.41 -11.65
CA LYS A 137 15.81 44.95 -12.78
C LYS A 137 17.35 45.06 -12.70
N SER A 138 18.05 43.92 -12.87
CA SER A 138 19.11 43.66 -13.89
C SER A 138 19.78 42.27 -13.69
N GLU A 139 19.83 41.48 -14.76
CA GLU A 139 20.66 40.28 -15.03
C GLU A 139 21.88 40.72 -15.91
N PRO A 140 22.95 39.95 -16.29
CA PRO A 140 23.44 38.56 -16.02
C PRO A 140 24.95 38.39 -15.61
N ALA A 141 25.32 37.15 -15.15
CA ALA A 141 26.53 36.27 -15.33
C ALA A 141 28.00 36.85 -15.40
N PRO A 142 29.14 36.07 -15.44
CA PRO A 142 29.40 34.61 -15.34
C PRO A 142 30.68 34.17 -14.53
N VAL A 143 31.01 32.85 -14.56
CA VAL A 143 32.31 32.12 -14.35
C VAL A 143 32.99 32.14 -12.94
N SER A 144 33.65 31.10 -12.38
CA SER A 144 34.58 30.10 -12.95
C SER A 144 34.70 28.81 -12.12
N ARG A 145 35.14 27.76 -12.83
CA ARG A 145 35.57 26.41 -12.42
C ARG A 145 36.86 26.39 -11.58
N SER A 146 37.00 25.36 -10.73
CA SER A 146 38.20 24.52 -10.47
C SER A 146 37.88 23.59 -9.27
N SER A 147 38.30 22.33 -9.10
CA SER A 147 39.10 21.35 -9.82
C SER A 147 38.82 19.99 -9.15
N LEU A 148 38.99 18.92 -9.93
CA LEU A 148 39.04 17.52 -9.53
C LEU A 148 40.12 17.23 -8.47
N GLY A 149 39.85 16.24 -7.62
CA GLY A 149 40.80 15.57 -6.73
C GLY A 149 40.31 14.14 -6.46
N ASP A 150 40.84 13.22 -7.25
CA ASP A 150 40.69 11.76 -7.17
C ASP A 150 41.38 11.18 -5.92
N SER A 151 40.77 10.16 -5.29
CA SER A 151 41.48 9.01 -4.73
C SER A 151 40.52 7.94 -4.21
N SER A 152 40.42 6.89 -5.03
CA SER A 152 39.99 5.55 -4.66
C SER A 152 41.04 4.86 -3.78
N ALA A 153 40.65 4.27 -2.64
CA ALA A 153 41.29 3.09 -2.07
C ALA A 153 40.41 2.38 -1.03
N THR A 154 39.92 1.22 -1.47
CA THR A 154 39.60 -0.02 -0.73
C THR A 154 40.03 -0.14 0.74
N GLY A 155 39.06 -0.48 1.58
CA GLY A 155 39.26 -1.08 2.91
C GLY A 155 38.02 -1.87 3.32
N ALA A 156 38.06 -3.19 3.12
CA ALA A 156 37.04 -4.11 3.57
C ALA A 156 37.00 -4.17 5.10
N VAL A 157 35.83 -3.89 5.67
CA VAL A 157 35.43 -4.37 7.00
C VAL A 157 34.05 -5.00 6.86
N VAL A 158 34.04 -6.32 7.06
CA VAL A 158 32.87 -7.17 7.19
C VAL A 158 32.50 -7.19 8.68
N SER A 159 31.19 -7.21 8.95
CA SER A 159 30.55 -7.33 10.27
C SER A 159 30.48 -5.99 11.02
N GLU A 160 29.33 -5.44 11.40
CA GLU A 160 28.04 -6.06 11.72
C GLU A 160 26.90 -5.26 11.06
N THR A 161 26.08 -5.97 10.29
CA THR A 161 24.70 -5.57 10.01
C THR A 161 23.92 -5.67 11.32
N SER A 162 24.11 -4.68 12.19
CA SER A 162 23.13 -4.40 13.22
C SER A 162 21.95 -3.77 12.50
N SER A 163 20.92 -4.60 12.33
CA SER A 163 19.59 -4.21 11.93
C SER A 163 19.08 -3.18 12.94
N ALA A 164 19.46 -1.92 12.75
CA ALA A 164 18.76 -0.79 13.30
C ALA A 164 17.49 -0.62 12.48
N SER A 165 16.58 -1.59 12.61
CA SER A 165 15.16 -1.32 12.50
C SER A 165 14.86 -0.40 13.69
N SER A 166 15.11 0.89 13.52
CA SER A 166 14.49 1.91 14.32
C SER A 166 13.00 1.69 14.14
N SER A 167 12.39 0.99 15.10
CA SER A 167 10.97 1.12 15.37
C SER A 167 10.81 2.60 15.71
N VAL A 168 10.54 3.40 14.69
CA VAL A 168 10.16 4.79 14.86
C VAL A 168 8.79 4.66 15.51
N GLU A 169 8.76 4.75 16.83
CA GLU A 169 7.52 4.81 17.60
C GLU A 169 6.71 5.97 17.04
N VAL A 170 5.68 5.64 16.26
CA VAL A 170 4.77 6.64 15.69
C VAL A 170 3.91 7.15 16.83
N SER A 171 3.91 8.46 17.06
CA SER A 171 3.11 9.06 18.13
C SER A 171 1.61 8.80 17.93
N ASP A 172 0.84 8.80 19.02
CA ASP A 172 -0.63 8.62 18.94
C ASP A 172 -1.29 9.71 18.08
N VAL A 173 -0.74 10.92 18.10
CA VAL A 173 -1.19 12.05 17.26
C VAL A 173 -0.96 11.75 15.78
N GLU A 174 0.25 11.31 15.40
CA GLU A 174 0.53 10.92 14.01
C GLU A 174 -0.38 9.80 13.53
N LYS A 175 -0.63 8.81 14.38
CA LYS A 175 -1.53 7.71 14.05
C LYS A 175 -2.96 8.20 13.84
N GLN A 176 -3.44 9.10 14.70
CA GLN A 176 -4.78 9.68 14.58
C GLN A 176 -4.92 10.52 13.30
N ASP A 177 -3.96 11.40 12.99
CA ASP A 177 -4.00 12.24 11.80
C ASP A 177 -4.01 11.41 10.51
N TYR A 178 -3.18 10.36 10.47
CA TYR A 178 -3.18 9.42 9.36
C TYR A 178 -4.51 8.66 9.24
N GLN A 179 -5.07 8.19 10.37
CA GLN A 179 -6.33 7.45 10.39
C GLN A 179 -7.49 8.32 9.91
N GLN A 180 -7.57 9.56 10.36
CA GLN A 180 -8.58 10.52 9.94
C GLN A 180 -8.55 10.72 8.41
N ALA A 181 -7.37 11.02 7.86
CA ALA A 181 -7.18 11.18 6.42
C ALA A 181 -7.60 9.95 5.62
N TYR A 182 -7.30 8.76 6.15
CA TYR A 182 -7.66 7.49 5.52
C TYR A 182 -9.16 7.19 5.59
N ASP A 183 -9.80 7.46 6.72
CA ASP A 183 -11.23 7.25 6.89
C ASP A 183 -12.04 8.19 6.01
N ASP A 184 -11.61 9.44 5.84
CA ASP A 184 -12.25 10.37 4.92
C ASP A 184 -12.12 9.94 3.45
N LEU A 185 -10.99 9.34 3.04
CA LEU A 185 -10.87 8.70 1.73
C LEU A 185 -11.88 7.56 1.57
N ARG A 186 -11.98 6.68 2.57
CA ARG A 186 -12.91 5.54 2.56
C ARG A 186 -14.38 5.96 2.52
N ASN A 187 -14.70 7.09 3.14
CA ASN A 187 -16.05 7.66 3.17
C ASN A 187 -16.36 8.52 1.94
N GLY A 188 -15.48 8.56 0.94
CA GLY A 188 -15.67 9.28 -0.32
C GLY A 188 -15.42 10.79 -0.22
N LYS A 189 -14.92 11.29 0.92
CA LYS A 189 -14.52 12.69 1.10
C LYS A 189 -13.11 12.93 0.55
N THR A 190 -12.94 12.61 -0.73
CA THR A 190 -11.63 12.56 -1.38
C THR A 190 -10.86 13.89 -1.31
N ALA A 191 -11.53 15.02 -1.52
CA ALA A 191 -10.88 16.34 -1.46
C ALA A 191 -10.37 16.68 -0.04
N GLN A 192 -11.13 16.31 0.99
CA GLN A 192 -10.73 16.51 2.39
C GLN A 192 -9.52 15.61 2.71
N SER A 193 -9.60 14.34 2.35
CA SER A 193 -8.51 13.38 2.54
C SER A 193 -7.20 13.80 1.86
N ILE A 194 -7.27 14.35 0.64
CA ILE A 194 -6.09 14.93 -0.05
C ILE A 194 -5.46 16.03 0.81
N THR A 195 -6.28 16.93 1.37
CA THR A 195 -5.79 18.02 2.23
C THR A 195 -5.12 17.47 3.49
N GLU A 196 -5.73 16.48 4.13
CA GLU A 196 -5.24 15.87 5.37
C GLU A 196 -3.97 15.05 5.15
N PHE A 197 -3.87 14.27 4.07
CA PHE A 197 -2.63 13.56 3.74
C PHE A 197 -1.48 14.52 3.41
N ASN A 198 -1.74 15.63 2.70
CA ASN A 198 -0.70 16.64 2.45
C ASN A 198 -0.23 17.29 3.76
N ALA A 199 -1.17 17.63 4.66
CA ALA A 199 -0.83 18.15 5.98
C ALA A 199 0.04 17.15 6.76
N TYR A 200 -0.40 15.89 6.81
CA TYR A 200 0.33 14.79 7.47
C TYR A 200 1.76 14.63 6.93
N LEU A 201 1.93 14.63 5.61
CA LEU A 201 3.24 14.49 4.97
C LEU A 201 4.14 15.71 5.17
N THR A 202 3.55 16.87 5.43
CA THR A 202 4.27 18.11 5.74
C THR A 202 4.72 18.14 7.20
N SER A 203 3.86 17.74 8.14
CA SER A 203 4.17 17.73 9.57
C SER A 203 5.00 16.51 9.99
N HIS A 204 4.86 15.38 9.30
CA HIS A 204 5.46 14.10 9.68
C HIS A 204 6.23 13.42 8.52
N PRO A 205 7.20 14.10 7.88
CA PRO A 205 7.88 13.58 6.69
C PRO A 205 8.73 12.33 6.93
N THR A 206 9.14 12.08 8.18
CA THR A 206 9.96 10.92 8.57
C THR A 206 9.17 9.85 9.31
N SER A 207 7.84 9.97 9.37
CA SER A 207 7.00 9.02 10.12
C SER A 207 7.05 7.62 9.52
N GLY A 208 6.83 6.61 10.36
CA GLY A 208 6.59 5.23 9.94
C GLY A 208 5.40 5.08 9.00
N TYR A 209 4.41 6.00 9.03
CA TYR A 209 3.32 6.01 8.06
C TYR A 209 3.54 6.91 6.85
N ALA A 210 4.62 7.70 6.78
CA ALA A 210 4.82 8.67 5.71
C ALA A 210 4.77 8.03 4.31
N SER A 211 5.41 6.88 4.12
CA SER A 211 5.34 6.15 2.84
C SER A 211 3.96 5.60 2.51
N ASN A 212 3.17 5.20 3.52
CA ASN A 212 1.78 4.78 3.34
C ASN A 212 0.88 5.99 3.02
N ALA A 213 1.05 7.10 3.72
CA ALA A 213 0.32 8.35 3.49
C ALA A 213 0.56 8.88 2.08
N GLN A 214 1.81 8.87 1.62
CA GLN A 214 2.17 9.26 0.25
C GLN A 214 1.49 8.36 -0.80
N TYR A 215 1.43 7.05 -0.54
CA TYR A 215 0.71 6.11 -1.41
C TYR A 215 -0.81 6.40 -1.43
N TRP A 216 -1.43 6.61 -0.27
CA TRP A 216 -2.86 6.91 -0.18
C TRP A 216 -3.23 8.27 -0.76
N LEU A 217 -2.34 9.26 -0.69
CA LEU A 217 -2.48 10.52 -1.40
C LEU A 217 -2.59 10.29 -2.92
N GLY A 218 -1.74 9.42 -3.48
CA GLY A 218 -1.84 9.02 -4.89
C GLY A 218 -3.16 8.35 -5.23
N GLU A 219 -3.63 7.44 -4.38
CA GLU A 219 -4.95 6.80 -4.56
C GLU A 219 -6.10 7.81 -4.44
N ALA A 220 -6.02 8.76 -3.52
CA ALA A 220 -7.01 9.82 -3.37
C ALA A 220 -7.08 10.69 -4.63
N HIS A 221 -5.95 11.10 -5.19
CA HIS A 221 -5.92 11.79 -6.49
C HIS A 221 -6.51 10.95 -7.63
N ARG A 222 -6.23 9.64 -7.64
CA ARG A 222 -6.78 8.72 -8.65
C ARG A 222 -8.31 8.58 -8.54
N VAL A 223 -8.85 8.53 -7.32
CA VAL A 223 -10.30 8.56 -7.07
C VAL A 223 -10.90 9.90 -7.50
N ASN A 224 -10.13 10.99 -7.35
CA ASN A 224 -10.51 12.33 -7.82
C ASN A 224 -10.33 12.51 -9.34
N LEU A 225 -9.98 11.45 -10.09
CA LEU A 225 -9.72 11.47 -11.54
C LEU A 225 -8.56 12.39 -11.96
N ASP A 226 -7.68 12.75 -11.03
CA ASP A 226 -6.48 13.55 -11.28
C ASP A 226 -5.27 12.63 -11.43
N ASN A 227 -5.12 12.04 -12.61
CA ASN A 227 -4.02 11.14 -12.92
C ASN A 227 -2.65 11.83 -12.92
N THR A 228 -2.60 13.15 -13.15
CA THR A 228 -1.35 13.92 -13.12
C THR A 228 -0.82 13.99 -11.69
N SER A 229 -1.67 14.39 -10.74
CA SER A 229 -1.28 14.45 -9.33
C SER A 229 -1.09 13.05 -8.73
N ALA A 230 -1.90 12.07 -9.13
CA ALA A 230 -1.73 10.68 -8.70
C ALA A 230 -0.35 10.13 -9.11
N ARG A 231 0.05 10.35 -10.37
CA ARG A 231 1.38 9.98 -10.86
C ARG A 231 2.49 10.64 -10.04
N SER A 232 2.39 11.95 -9.80
CA SER A 232 3.36 12.67 -8.97
C SER A 232 3.47 12.07 -7.57
N ALA A 233 2.33 11.79 -6.93
CA ALA A 233 2.29 11.23 -5.59
C ALA A 233 2.89 9.80 -5.54
N PHE A 234 2.61 8.94 -6.51
CA PHE A 234 3.21 7.60 -6.56
C PHE A 234 4.71 7.63 -6.87
N ASN A 235 5.17 8.51 -7.76
CA ASN A 235 6.61 8.71 -7.99
C ASN A 235 7.31 9.12 -6.70
N GLN A 236 6.72 10.00 -5.90
CA GLN A 236 7.28 10.35 -4.58
C GLN A 236 7.36 9.15 -3.63
N VAL A 237 6.51 8.13 -3.74
CA VAL A 237 6.67 6.88 -2.97
C VAL A 237 7.99 6.20 -3.35
N VAL A 238 8.25 6.08 -4.65
CA VAL A 238 9.45 5.43 -5.19
C VAL A 238 10.71 6.23 -4.88
N ASP A 239 10.66 7.55 -5.04
CA ASP A 239 11.83 8.42 -4.95
C ASP A 239 12.20 8.73 -3.50
N LYS A 240 11.22 9.03 -2.64
CA LYS A 240 11.46 9.43 -1.24
C LYS A 240 11.50 8.26 -0.27
N TYR A 241 10.81 7.17 -0.58
CA TYR A 241 10.70 6.01 0.30
C TYR A 241 11.12 4.70 -0.40
N PRO A 242 12.33 4.61 -0.99
CA PRO A 242 12.75 3.48 -1.82
C PRO A 242 12.77 2.12 -1.10
N ASN A 243 12.86 2.13 0.23
CA ASN A 243 12.85 0.92 1.06
C ASN A 243 11.44 0.55 1.58
N SER A 244 10.41 1.31 1.23
CA SER A 244 9.05 1.06 1.71
C SER A 244 8.45 -0.18 1.06
N ALA A 245 7.68 -0.95 1.84
CA ALA A 245 6.85 -2.03 1.33
C ALA A 245 5.77 -1.56 0.33
N LYS A 246 5.53 -0.24 0.20
CA LYS A 246 4.60 0.36 -0.77
C LYS A 246 5.20 0.67 -2.14
N VAL A 247 6.51 0.57 -2.31
CA VAL A 247 7.16 0.83 -3.61
C VAL A 247 6.62 -0.07 -4.73
N PRO A 248 6.49 -1.40 -4.56
CA PRO A 248 5.96 -2.25 -5.63
C PRO A 248 4.51 -1.92 -5.99
N ASP A 249 3.70 -1.59 -4.97
CA ASP A 249 2.30 -1.22 -5.15
C ASP A 249 2.18 0.13 -5.88
N ALA A 250 2.98 1.12 -5.51
CA ALA A 250 3.03 2.44 -6.17
C ALA A 250 3.46 2.34 -7.64
N LEU A 251 4.51 1.54 -7.92
CA LEU A 251 4.93 1.26 -9.29
C LEU A 251 3.82 0.58 -10.09
N TYR A 252 3.10 -0.37 -9.50
CA TYR A 252 1.97 -1.00 -10.18
C TYR A 252 0.90 0.03 -10.54
N LYS A 253 0.57 0.95 -9.62
CA LYS A 253 -0.37 2.05 -9.89
C LYS A 253 0.10 2.98 -11.00
N LEU A 254 1.39 3.34 -11.02
CA LEU A 254 1.99 4.11 -12.12
C LEU A 254 1.83 3.40 -13.46
N GLY A 255 2.13 2.10 -13.53
CA GLY A 255 1.96 1.32 -14.75
C GLY A 255 0.49 1.27 -15.22
N ILE A 256 -0.48 1.23 -14.30
CA ILE A 256 -1.91 1.32 -14.64
C ILE A 256 -2.26 2.70 -15.20
N ILE A 257 -1.78 3.79 -14.60
CA ILE A 257 -1.99 5.15 -15.12
C ILE A 257 -1.43 5.28 -16.54
N GLU A 258 -0.23 4.76 -16.80
CA GLU A 258 0.35 4.76 -18.15
C GLU A 258 -0.50 3.98 -19.15
N LEU A 259 -1.11 2.85 -18.76
CA LEU A 259 -2.05 2.13 -19.62
C LEU A 259 -3.32 2.92 -19.92
N GLU A 260 -3.89 3.58 -18.91
CA GLU A 260 -5.08 4.42 -19.08
C GLU A 260 -4.81 5.59 -20.03
N GLU A 261 -3.59 6.13 -20.00
CA GLU A 261 -3.11 7.17 -20.92
C GLU A 261 -2.62 6.64 -22.28
N LYS A 262 -2.78 5.34 -22.54
CA LYS A 262 -2.35 4.66 -23.78
C LYS A 262 -0.83 4.64 -24.01
N ASN A 263 -0.03 4.91 -22.98
CA ASN A 263 1.42 4.81 -23.01
C ASN A 263 1.87 3.36 -22.73
N GLN A 264 1.53 2.43 -23.62
CA GLN A 264 1.76 0.99 -23.40
C GLN A 264 3.24 0.63 -23.21
N ASP A 265 4.16 1.30 -23.91
CA ASP A 265 5.60 1.06 -23.77
C ASP A 265 6.11 1.41 -22.37
N LYS A 266 5.71 2.56 -21.84
CA LYS A 266 6.05 2.98 -20.47
C LYS A 266 5.44 2.04 -19.43
N ALA A 267 4.18 1.64 -19.64
CA ALA A 267 3.54 0.67 -18.75
C ALA A 267 4.29 -0.66 -18.74
N ARG A 268 4.72 -1.15 -19.91
CA ARG A 268 5.52 -2.38 -20.04
C ARG A 268 6.86 -2.26 -19.32
N GLU A 269 7.55 -1.13 -19.46
CA GLU A 269 8.79 -0.86 -18.74
C GLU A 269 8.58 -0.94 -17.22
N ILE A 270 7.57 -0.25 -16.70
CA ILE A 270 7.24 -0.23 -15.27
C ILE A 270 6.87 -1.64 -14.78
N PHE A 271 6.00 -2.37 -15.48
CA PHE A 271 5.61 -3.72 -15.07
C PHE A 271 6.80 -4.69 -15.11
N THR A 272 7.69 -4.55 -16.08
CA THR A 272 8.93 -5.34 -16.16
C THR A 272 9.82 -5.04 -14.97
N LYS A 273 9.99 -3.76 -14.60
CA LYS A 273 10.73 -3.36 -13.40
C LYS A 273 10.18 -4.03 -12.14
N ILE A 274 8.85 -4.09 -11.99
CA ILE A 274 8.24 -4.73 -10.82
C ILE A 274 8.54 -6.23 -10.78
N THR A 275 8.47 -6.93 -11.92
CA THR A 275 8.73 -8.38 -11.96
C THR A 275 10.20 -8.72 -11.77
N THR A 276 11.13 -7.83 -12.12
CA THR A 276 12.58 -8.04 -11.95
C THR A 276 13.07 -7.63 -10.55
N GLU A 277 12.68 -6.46 -10.06
CA GLU A 277 13.19 -5.90 -8.79
C GLU A 277 12.38 -6.35 -7.56
N PHE A 278 11.10 -6.69 -7.75
CA PHE A 278 10.18 -7.03 -6.65
C PHE A 278 9.48 -8.38 -6.87
N ALA A 279 10.21 -9.38 -7.40
CA ALA A 279 9.68 -10.67 -7.85
C ALA A 279 8.79 -11.43 -6.85
N ASN A 280 9.02 -11.28 -5.54
CA ASN A 280 8.26 -11.95 -4.48
C ASN A 280 7.03 -11.14 -4.00
N SER A 281 6.75 -9.99 -4.59
CA SER A 281 5.63 -9.14 -4.22
C SER A 281 4.33 -9.53 -4.92
N LYS A 282 3.18 -9.21 -4.31
CA LYS A 282 1.88 -9.33 -4.97
C LYS A 282 1.80 -8.47 -6.23
N ALA A 283 2.43 -7.28 -6.21
CA ALA A 283 2.52 -6.39 -7.35
C ALA A 283 3.22 -7.05 -8.55
N ALA A 284 4.27 -7.86 -8.33
CA ALA A 284 4.94 -8.59 -9.41
C ALA A 284 4.01 -9.62 -10.07
N SER A 285 3.23 -10.37 -9.30
CA SER A 285 2.25 -11.30 -9.87
C SER A 285 1.19 -10.56 -10.72
N LEU A 286 0.72 -9.40 -10.26
CA LEU A 286 -0.23 -8.57 -11.01
C LEU A 286 0.41 -7.96 -12.26
N ALA A 287 1.63 -7.46 -12.17
CA ALA A 287 2.40 -6.89 -13.26
C ALA A 287 2.68 -7.92 -14.36
N GLN A 288 3.04 -9.15 -13.99
CA GLN A 288 3.23 -10.25 -14.93
C GLN A 288 1.95 -10.54 -15.73
N LYS A 289 0.79 -10.56 -15.07
CA LYS A 289 -0.50 -10.73 -15.75
C LYS A 289 -0.79 -9.57 -16.72
N LYS A 290 -0.42 -8.34 -16.35
CA LYS A 290 -0.56 -7.17 -17.23
C LYS A 290 0.35 -7.28 -18.47
N LEU A 291 1.61 -7.66 -18.29
CA LEU A 291 2.56 -7.88 -19.40
C LEU A 291 2.04 -8.91 -20.41
N GLN A 292 1.57 -10.07 -19.93
CA GLN A 292 0.98 -11.08 -20.81
C GLN A 292 -0.20 -10.55 -21.64
N THR A 293 -1.02 -9.68 -21.05
CA THR A 293 -2.14 -9.06 -21.76
C THR A 293 -1.65 -8.07 -22.83
N LEU A 294 -0.58 -7.33 -22.55
CA LEU A 294 0.03 -6.39 -23.49
C LEU A 294 0.78 -7.09 -24.63
N ASP A 295 1.32 -8.28 -24.41
CA ASP A 295 1.97 -9.10 -25.45
C ASP A 295 0.96 -9.78 -26.37
N ALA A 296 -0.24 -10.07 -25.86
CA ALA A 296 -1.31 -10.69 -26.64
C ALA A 296 -2.09 -9.69 -27.50
N ALA A 297 -1.95 -8.38 -27.25
CA ALA A 297 -2.61 -7.35 -28.02
C ALA A 297 -1.83 -7.07 -29.33
N PRO A 298 -2.48 -7.08 -30.51
CA PRO A 298 -1.83 -6.70 -31.75
C PRO A 298 -1.42 -5.23 -31.71
N HIS A 299 -0.19 -4.94 -32.13
CA HIS A 299 0.42 -3.61 -32.23
C HIS A 299 -0.26 -2.72 -33.28
#